data_AF-A0A354D265-F1
#
_entry.id   AF-A0A354D265-F1
#
_cell.length_a   1.000
_cell.length_b   1.000
_cell.length_c   1.000
_cell.angle_alpha   90.00
_cell.angle_beta   90.00
_cell.angle_gamma   90.00
#
_symmetry.space_group_name_H-M   'P 1'
#
loop_
_entity.id
_entity.type
_entity.pdbx_description
1 polymer ?
#
loop_
_entity_poly.entity_id
_entity_poly.type
_entity_poly.pdbx_seq_one_letter_code
_entity_poly.pdbx_strand_id
1 'polypeptide(L)'
;MKKYEIIAVDFDGTLCSDCYPDIGKPNLPLIELLKALKREGCRIVLWTCRCGRELEQAVQWCEEFGLEFDKVNRNTDEILEKYGSDSRKIYADVYIDDKACFPWEVMAYKKEE
;
A
#
# COMPACT_ATOMS: atom_id res chain seq x y z
N MET A 1 -23.15 3.38 -0.74
CA MET A 1 -21.88 2.84 -1.29
C MET A 1 -20.92 2.65 -0.13
N LYS A 2 -20.11 1.59 -0.14
CA LYS A 2 -19.16 1.32 0.95
C LYS A 2 -18.08 2.42 0.90
N LYS A 3 -17.90 3.16 1.99
CA LYS A 3 -16.88 4.20 2.12
C LYS A 3 -15.61 3.54 2.67
N TYR A 4 -14.49 3.70 1.98
CA TYR A 4 -13.18 3.29 2.48
C TYR A 4 -12.52 4.51 3.10
N GLU A 5 -12.18 4.45 4.38
CA GLU A 5 -11.54 5.55 5.10
C GLU A 5 -10.01 5.44 5.07
N ILE A 6 -9.49 4.21 5.08
CA ILE A 6 -8.05 3.93 5.08
C ILE A 6 -7.73 2.84 4.05
N ILE A 7 -6.81 3.14 3.13
CA ILE A 7 -6.25 2.20 2.17
C ILE A 7 -4.77 2.01 2.47
N ALA A 8 -4.36 0.76 2.72
CA ALA A 8 -2.95 0.38 2.70
C ALA A 8 -2.60 -0.12 1.30
N VAL A 9 -1.52 0.39 0.73
CA VAL A 9 -1.07 0.03 -0.61
C VAL A 9 0.40 -0.38 -0.59
N ASP A 10 0.70 -1.53 -1.18
CA ASP A 10 2.06 -2.02 -1.38
C ASP A 10 2.79 -1.23 -2.50
N PHE A 11 4.11 -1.32 -2.54
CA PHE A 11 4.95 -0.66 -3.52
C PHE A 11 5.38 -1.56 -4.68
N ASP A 12 6.16 -2.61 -4.39
CA ASP A 12 6.87 -3.43 -5.38
C ASP A 12 5.97 -4.52 -5.96
N GLY A 13 5.64 -4.42 -7.24
CA GLY A 13 4.62 -5.27 -7.88
C GLY A 13 3.23 -4.64 -7.87
N THR A 14 3.03 -3.58 -7.08
CA THR A 14 1.74 -2.91 -6.90
C THR A 14 1.72 -1.50 -7.52
N LEU A 15 2.43 -0.54 -6.92
CA LEU A 15 2.55 0.84 -7.44
C LEU A 15 3.53 0.94 -8.61
N CYS A 16 4.49 0.03 -8.68
CA CYS A 16 5.39 -0.16 -9.80
C CYS A 16 5.64 -1.66 -10.06
N SER A 17 6.20 -2.01 -11.20
CA SER A 17 6.65 -3.39 -11.43
C SER A 17 7.74 -3.79 -10.42
N ASP A 18 7.72 -5.02 -9.92
CA ASP A 18 8.75 -5.52 -8.99
C ASP A 18 10.13 -5.54 -9.67
N CYS A 19 11.01 -4.66 -9.23
CA CYS A 19 12.38 -4.48 -9.73
C CYS A 19 13.37 -4.29 -8.57
N TYR A 20 13.00 -4.66 -7.34
CA TYR A 20 13.80 -4.43 -6.16
C TYR A 20 15.26 -4.92 -6.35
N PRO A 21 16.29 -4.12 -5.99
CA PRO A 21 16.23 -2.88 -5.22
C PRO A 21 15.87 -1.61 -6.02
N ASP A 22 15.92 -1.68 -7.35
CA ASP A 22 15.55 -0.57 -8.23
C ASP A 22 14.03 -0.33 -8.24
N ILE A 23 13.59 0.77 -8.84
CA ILE A 23 12.16 1.09 -8.99
C ILE A 23 11.72 0.76 -10.42
N GLY A 24 10.65 -0.01 -10.53
CA GLY A 24 10.12 -0.47 -11.81
C GLY A 24 9.26 0.55 -12.54
N LYS A 25 8.57 0.07 -13.59
CA LYS A 25 7.65 0.90 -14.39
C LYS A 25 6.43 1.28 -13.54
N PRO A 26 5.94 2.52 -13.62
CA PRO A 26 4.80 2.97 -12.82
C PRO A 26 3.49 2.30 -13.23
N ASN A 27 2.67 1.95 -12.24
CA ASN A 27 1.26 1.62 -12.42
C ASN A 27 0.42 2.91 -12.42
N LEU A 28 0.50 3.68 -13.50
CA LEU A 28 -0.18 4.98 -13.63
C LEU A 28 -1.69 4.92 -13.33
N PRO A 29 -2.46 3.91 -13.80
CA PRO A 29 -3.88 3.81 -13.46
C PRO A 29 -4.15 3.70 -11.96
N LEU A 30 -3.36 2.90 -11.23
CA LEU A 30 -3.51 2.77 -9.77
C LEU A 30 -3.12 4.07 -9.06
N ILE A 31 -2.03 4.71 -9.48
CA ILE A 31 -1.58 5.98 -8.91
C ILE A 31 -2.67 7.05 -9.03
N GLU A 32 -3.27 7.21 -10.23
CA GLU A 32 -4.36 8.17 -10.44
C GLU A 32 -5.62 7.83 -9.64
N LEU A 33 -5.94 6.55 -9.48
CA LEU A 33 -7.03 6.10 -8.61
C LEU A 33 -6.80 6.52 -7.15
N LEU A 34 -5.61 6.27 -6.60
CA LEU A 34 -5.29 6.62 -5.21
C LEU A 34 -5.32 8.14 -4.99
N LYS A 35 -4.83 8.92 -5.95
CA LYS A 35 -4.94 10.40 -5.92
C LYS A 35 -6.40 10.86 -5.92
N ALA A 36 -7.27 10.24 -6.71
CA ALA A 36 -8.70 10.54 -6.70
C ALA A 36 -9.33 10.21 -5.35
N LEU A 37 -9.07 9.02 -4.80
CA LEU A 37 -9.60 8.59 -3.50
C LEU A 37 -9.10 9.48 -2.36
N LYS A 38 -7.83 9.91 -2.40
CA LYS A 38 -7.29 10.86 -1.43
C LYS A 38 -8.03 12.19 -1.46
N ARG A 39 -8.33 12.72 -2.66
CA ARG A 39 -9.14 13.95 -2.82
C ARG A 39 -10.58 13.81 -2.28
N GLU A 40 -11.11 12.60 -2.25
CA GLU A 40 -12.41 12.29 -1.64
C GLU A 40 -12.34 12.10 -0.11
N GLY A 41 -11.16 12.27 0.49
CA GLY A 41 -10.94 12.19 1.94
C GLY A 41 -10.53 10.80 2.44
N CYS A 42 -10.12 9.89 1.54
CA CYS A 42 -9.51 8.62 1.92
C CYS A 42 -8.06 8.83 2.37
N ARG A 43 -7.65 8.18 3.46
CA ARG A 43 -6.26 8.16 3.92
C ARG A 43 -5.52 7.05 3.19
N ILE A 44 -4.40 7.38 2.54
CA ILE A 44 -3.56 6.43 1.81
C ILE A 44 -2.29 6.19 2.62
N VAL A 45 -2.04 4.92 2.97
CA VAL A 45 -0.86 4.50 3.71
C VAL A 45 0.03 3.65 2.81
N LEU A 46 1.28 4.07 2.61
CA LEU A 46 2.28 3.22 1.96
C LEU A 46 2.63 2.08 2.92
N TRP A 47 2.44 0.84 2.47
CA TRP A 47 2.70 -0.36 3.25
C TRP A 47 3.63 -1.31 2.50
N THR A 48 4.94 -1.07 2.66
CA THR A 48 6.00 -1.73 1.88
C THR A 48 7.03 -2.39 2.78
N CYS A 49 7.67 -3.44 2.29
CA CYS A 49 8.83 -4.05 2.93
C CYS A 49 10.11 -3.22 2.78
N ARG A 50 10.13 -2.20 1.90
CA ARG A 50 11.28 -1.29 1.76
C ARG A 50 11.56 -0.58 3.08
N CYS A 51 12.84 -0.44 3.41
CA CYS A 51 13.34 0.20 4.62
C CYS A 51 14.46 1.19 4.27
N GLY A 52 14.82 2.08 5.19
CA GLY A 52 15.98 2.96 5.04
C GLY A 52 15.98 3.76 3.73
N ARG A 53 17.09 3.71 2.99
CA ARG A 53 17.29 4.48 1.76
C ARG A 53 16.33 4.04 0.65
N GLU A 54 15.98 2.77 0.58
CA GLU A 54 15.06 2.23 -0.42
C GLU A 54 13.63 2.72 -0.16
N LEU A 55 13.26 2.90 1.11
CA LEU A 55 11.97 3.49 1.49
C LEU A 55 11.91 4.98 1.12
N GLU A 56 12.97 5.73 1.42
CA GLU A 56 13.05 7.16 1.06
C GLU A 56 12.92 7.36 -0.45
N GLN A 57 13.60 6.52 -1.24
CA GLN A 57 13.51 6.56 -2.71
C GLN A 57 12.10 6.21 -3.21
N ALA A 58 11.42 5.22 -2.62
CA ALA A 58 10.06 4.86 -2.99
C ALA A 58 9.07 6.02 -2.72
N VAL A 59 9.22 6.69 -1.57
CA VAL A 59 8.39 7.85 -1.21
C VAL A 59 8.64 9.01 -2.18
N GLN A 60 9.89 9.38 -2.43
CA GLN A 60 10.25 10.45 -3.37
C GLN A 60 9.75 10.16 -4.79
N TRP A 61 9.90 8.91 -5.23
CA TRP A 61 9.39 8.49 -6.54
C TRP A 61 7.86 8.65 -6.62
N CYS A 62 7.09 8.32 -5.57
CA CYS A 62 5.66 8.57 -5.55
C CYS A 62 5.29 10.06 -5.61
N GLU A 63 6.07 10.91 -4.94
CA GLU A 63 5.89 12.37 -4.97
C GLU A 63 6.09 12.94 -6.39
N GLU A 64 7.00 12.38 -7.20
CA GLU A 64 7.20 12.79 -8.60
C GLU A 64 5.93 12.57 -9.46
N PHE A 65 5.07 11.63 -9.08
CA PHE A 65 3.75 11.41 -9.72
C PHE A 65 2.61 12.17 -9.01
N GLY A 66 2.91 12.93 -7.96
CA GLY A 66 1.95 13.66 -7.14
C GLY A 66 1.09 12.75 -6.26
N LEU A 67 1.59 11.57 -5.87
CA LEU A 67 0.95 10.69 -4.91
C LEU A 67 1.62 10.85 -3.53
N GLU A 68 0.89 11.44 -2.59
CA GLU A 68 1.35 11.67 -1.22
C GLU A 68 0.64 10.74 -0.23
N PHE A 69 1.39 10.21 0.73
CA PHE A 69 0.87 9.30 1.75
C PHE A 69 0.57 10.02 3.07
N ASP A 70 -0.52 9.62 3.72
CA ASP A 70 -0.87 10.11 5.05
C ASP A 70 0.05 9.51 6.13
N LYS A 71 0.48 8.27 5.91
CA LYS A 71 1.50 7.58 6.72
C LYS A 71 2.30 6.63 5.82
N VAL A 72 3.52 6.32 6.25
CA VAL A 72 4.41 5.35 5.59
C VAL A 72 4.81 4.32 6.63
N ASN A 73 4.51 3.05 6.37
CA ASN A 73 4.78 1.93 7.27
C ASN A 73 4.29 2.14 8.72
N ARG A 74 3.18 2.88 8.89
CA ARG A 74 2.65 3.25 10.21
C ARG A 74 1.13 3.42 10.20
N ASN A 75 0.48 3.14 11.32
CA ASN A 75 -0.95 3.40 11.48
C ASN A 75 -1.27 4.89 11.48
N THR A 76 -2.49 5.25 11.07
CA THR A 76 -2.98 6.63 11.14
C THR A 76 -3.26 7.03 12.59
N ASP A 77 -3.26 8.34 12.87
CA ASP A 77 -3.39 8.84 14.24
C ASP A 77 -4.73 8.43 14.86
N GLU A 78 -5.79 8.35 14.06
CA GLU A 78 -7.11 7.89 14.49
C GLU A 78 -7.12 6.42 14.94
N ILE A 79 -6.31 5.58 14.30
CA ILE A 79 -6.15 4.18 14.67
C ILE A 79 -5.32 4.04 15.94
N LEU A 80 -4.27 4.85 16.09
CA LEU A 80 -3.46 4.89 17.31
C LEU A 80 -4.30 5.31 18.51
N GLU A 81 -5.14 6.33 18.36
CA GLU A 81 -6.08 6.78 19.41
C GLU A 81 -7.10 5.69 19.75
N LYS A 82 -7.65 5.01 18.73
CA LYS A 82 -8.67 3.98 18.90
C LYS A 82 -8.16 2.74 19.64
N TYR A 83 -6.94 2.29 19.35
CA TYR A 83 -6.39 1.02 19.88
C TYR A 83 -5.30 1.22 20.94
N GLY A 84 -4.84 2.45 21.18
CA GLY A 84 -3.86 2.79 22.21
C GLY A 84 -2.44 2.26 21.96
N SER A 85 -2.17 1.69 20.79
CA SER A 85 -0.85 1.19 20.40
C SER A 85 -0.68 1.14 18.88
N ASP A 86 0.57 1.25 18.43
CA ASP A 86 0.94 1.08 17.03
C ASP A 86 1.26 -0.39 16.78
N SER A 87 0.27 -1.14 16.30
CA SER A 87 0.48 -2.55 15.98
C SER A 87 1.41 -2.71 14.78
N ARG A 88 2.22 -3.78 14.77
CA ARG A 88 3.09 -4.10 13.61
C ARG A 88 2.32 -4.23 12.31
N LYS A 89 1.05 -4.65 12.35
CA LYS A 89 0.16 -4.66 11.19
C LYS A 89 -0.56 -3.32 11.10
N ILE A 90 -0.65 -2.75 9.90
CA ILE A 90 -1.50 -1.56 9.67
C ILE A 90 -2.95 -1.96 9.63
N TYR A 91 -3.78 -1.19 10.31
CA TYR A 91 -5.21 -1.22 10.12
C TYR A 91 -5.58 -0.47 8.84
N ALA A 92 -6.29 -1.13 7.93
CA ALA A 92 -6.87 -0.53 6.75
C ALA A 92 -8.21 -1.21 6.41
N ASP A 93 -9.09 -0.47 5.74
CA ASP A 93 -10.34 -1.00 5.19
C ASP A 93 -10.09 -1.84 3.94
N VAL A 94 -9.03 -1.49 3.20
CA VAL A 94 -8.60 -2.15 1.96
C VAL A 94 -7.07 -2.27 1.97
N TYR A 95 -6.59 -3.43 1.54
CA TYR A 95 -5.18 -3.66 1.21
C TYR A 95 -5.10 -3.87 -0.30
N ILE A 96 -4.29 -3.08 -0.98
CA ILE A 96 -3.98 -3.24 -2.40
C ILE A 96 -2.54 -3.73 -2.47
N ASP A 97 -2.37 -4.99 -2.86
CA ASP A 97 -1.11 -5.71 -2.73
C ASP A 97 -1.07 -6.83 -3.79
N ASP A 98 0.04 -6.94 -4.52
CA ASP A 98 0.23 -7.95 -5.58
C ASP A 98 0.24 -9.39 -5.04
N LYS A 99 0.52 -9.56 -3.74
CA LYS A 99 0.56 -10.86 -3.06
C LYS A 99 -0.70 -11.15 -2.25
N ALA A 100 -1.69 -10.27 -2.27
CA ALA A 100 -3.01 -10.57 -1.70
C ALA A 100 -3.73 -11.60 -2.57
N CYS A 101 -4.32 -12.61 -1.93
CA CYS A 101 -5.12 -13.61 -2.60
C CYS A 101 -6.31 -14.02 -1.73
N PHE A 102 -7.35 -14.53 -2.37
CA PHE A 102 -8.44 -15.16 -1.64
C PHE A 102 -8.04 -16.58 -1.19
N PRO A 103 -8.60 -17.09 -0.08
CA PRO A 103 -8.25 -18.41 0.43
C PRO A 103 -8.41 -19.55 -0.59
N TRP A 104 -9.39 -19.46 -1.49
CA TRP A 104 -9.64 -20.50 -2.50
C TRP A 104 -8.55 -20.55 -3.59
N GLU A 105 -7.84 -19.46 -3.84
CA GLU A 105 -6.71 -19.44 -4.78
C GLU A 105 -5.52 -20.22 -4.22
N VAL A 106 -5.30 -20.13 -2.90
CA VAL A 106 -4.29 -20.92 -2.19
C VAL A 106 -4.67 -22.41 -2.16
N MET A 107 -5.96 -22.73 -2.04
CA MET A 107 -6.43 -24.13 -2.05
C MET A 107 -6.20 -24.82 -3.40
N ALA A 108 -6.10 -24.05 -4.50
CA ALA A 108 -5.75 -24.58 -5.81
C ALA A 108 -4.26 -24.92 -5.96
N TYR A 109 -3.44 -24.62 -4.94
CA TYR A 109 -2.03 -25.03 -4.89
C TYR A 109 -1.91 -26.54 -4.87
N LYS A 110 -1.53 -27.11 -6.02
CA LYS A 110 -1.11 -28.50 -6.13
C LYS A 110 0.40 -28.54 -5.88
N LYS A 111 0.83 -29.31 -4.89
CA LYS A 111 2.22 -29.76 -4.83
C LYS A 111 2.45 -30.60 -6.10
N GLU A 112 3.41 -30.22 -6.92
CA GLU A 112 3.99 -31.16 -7.87
C GLU A 112 4.55 -32.35 -7.07
N GLU A 113 4.20 -33.57 -7.49
CA GLU A 113 4.78 -34.82 -6.95
C GLU A 113 6.22 -35.02 -7.43
#